data_AF-A0A1Q3RM64-F1
#
_entry.id   AF-A0A1Q3RM64-F1
#
_cell.length_a   1.000
_cell.length_b   1.000
_cell.length_c   1.000
_cell.angle_alpha   90.00
_cell.angle_beta   90.00
_cell.angle_gamma   90.00
#
_symmetry.space_group_name_H-M   'P 1'
#
loop_
_entity.id
_entity.type
_entity.pdbx_description
1 polymer ?
#
loop_
_entity_poly.entity_id
_entity_poly.type
_entity_poly.pdbx_seq_one_letter_code
_entity_poly.pdbx_strand_id
1 'polypeptide(L)'
;MIVAIIGAGFSGMVAAYLLEKAGAKVTVYEKEPTIGGHCKTLVNGGNVTEVGTVFAFPELIKELLIELKLAYTERFTHRIFLDAHYQQVEHVPSDEIGQLMSELAVLSEHLMGYREMVREVTYGQIPKALSMPLSVYLDQHNLNTIAQVIAPHFSSFGFGSIHEVQAYYAFKIFDTHTIETFIKSDKLLYVKEGTGALIDKLAESIKDIRYAMPVRKITTSGERVKVKTDYDEQVYDKVLITTKLPDTVIEDDFYTAWMSQLDTNPYVTYVYEAVDRNLSTTYFKANLGCKDKIQFFHTFKQAESTFLVAYVYGYNSEKLSSEVSQTLEAAQIKVKRLVTAKQWHIFPHLKVHQLSLDYYDQVHQRKDHPIQPIGALITKPSLSHLYQSVKQSVEALLV
;
A
#
# COMPACT_ATOMS: atom_id res chain seq x y z
N MET A 1 -27.87 3.06 -12.47
CA MET A 1 -27.33 3.10 -11.10
C MET A 1 -26.55 4.39 -10.89
N ILE A 2 -26.73 5.05 -9.74
CA ILE A 2 -25.99 6.23 -9.31
C ILE A 2 -25.11 5.84 -8.10
N VAL A 3 -23.80 6.00 -8.22
CA VAL A 3 -22.82 5.53 -7.24
C VAL A 3 -21.99 6.69 -6.71
N ALA A 4 -21.86 6.79 -5.38
CA ALA A 4 -20.81 7.63 -4.79
C ALA A 4 -19.58 6.79 -4.47
N ILE A 5 -18.40 7.36 -4.66
CA ILE A 5 -17.13 6.76 -4.28
C ILE A 5 -16.43 7.70 -3.31
N ILE A 6 -16.05 7.18 -2.15
CA ILE A 6 -15.39 7.95 -1.10
C ILE A 6 -13.87 7.67 -1.16
N GLY A 7 -13.12 8.69 -1.58
CA GLY A 7 -11.68 8.68 -1.80
C GLY A 7 -11.31 8.60 -3.28
N ALA A 8 -10.51 9.55 -3.77
CA ALA A 8 -9.98 9.58 -5.13
C ALA A 8 -8.53 9.08 -5.20
N GLY A 9 -8.20 8.08 -4.38
CA GLY A 9 -7.00 7.28 -4.53
C GLY A 9 -7.14 6.26 -5.66
N PHE A 10 -6.09 5.48 -5.92
CA PHE A 10 -6.06 4.48 -6.99
C PHE A 10 -7.33 3.60 -7.06
N SER A 11 -7.76 3.02 -5.94
CA SER A 11 -8.96 2.16 -5.91
C SER A 11 -10.24 2.89 -6.29
N GLY A 12 -10.44 4.12 -5.81
CA GLY A 12 -11.63 4.91 -6.14
C GLY A 12 -11.65 5.37 -7.60
N MET A 13 -10.48 5.74 -8.13
CA MET A 13 -10.34 6.17 -9.52
C MET A 13 -10.55 5.01 -10.50
N VAL A 14 -10.02 3.81 -10.20
CA VAL A 14 -10.30 2.60 -10.97
C VAL A 14 -11.79 2.22 -10.89
N ALA A 15 -12.39 2.27 -9.69
CA ALA A 15 -13.81 1.95 -9.52
C ALA A 15 -14.69 2.90 -10.34
N ALA A 16 -14.41 4.21 -10.28
CA ALA A 16 -15.12 5.23 -11.04
C ALA A 16 -15.00 5.01 -12.55
N TYR A 17 -13.77 4.78 -13.02
CA TYR A 17 -13.47 4.49 -14.42
C TYR A 17 -14.30 3.30 -14.94
N LEU A 18 -14.26 2.16 -14.24
CA LEU A 18 -14.96 0.94 -14.66
C LEU A 18 -16.49 1.10 -14.61
N LEU A 19 -17.02 1.77 -13.57
CA LEU A 19 -18.46 2.01 -13.43
C LEU A 19 -18.99 2.97 -14.50
N GLU A 20 -18.29 4.07 -14.79
CA GLU A 20 -18.68 4.99 -15.87
C GLU A 20 -18.60 4.33 -17.24
N LYS A 21 -17.57 3.51 -17.48
CA LYS A 21 -17.43 2.70 -18.70
C LYS A 21 -18.61 1.72 -18.87
N ALA A 22 -19.16 1.21 -17.77
CA ALA A 22 -20.37 0.39 -17.76
C ALA A 22 -21.68 1.19 -17.82
N GLY A 23 -21.62 2.52 -17.93
CA GLY A 23 -22.80 3.39 -18.06
C GLY A 23 -23.45 3.83 -16.75
N ALA A 24 -22.82 3.55 -15.59
CA ALA A 24 -23.28 4.09 -14.31
C ALA A 24 -22.99 5.60 -14.21
N LYS A 25 -23.77 6.31 -13.39
CA LYS A 25 -23.47 7.70 -13.01
C LYS A 25 -22.65 7.68 -11.73
N VAL A 26 -21.46 8.26 -11.75
CA VAL A 26 -20.52 8.20 -10.62
C VAL A 26 -20.23 9.62 -10.12
N THR A 27 -20.19 9.79 -8.79
CA THR A 27 -19.59 10.95 -8.13
C THR A 27 -18.44 10.48 -7.25
N VAL A 28 -17.24 11.01 -7.43
CA VAL A 28 -16.08 10.75 -6.56
C VAL A 28 -15.87 11.90 -5.59
N TYR A 29 -15.78 11.61 -4.29
CA TYR A 29 -15.48 12.57 -3.25
C TYR A 29 -14.03 12.43 -2.77
N GLU A 30 -13.26 13.51 -2.83
CA GLU A 30 -11.89 13.59 -2.31
C GLU A 30 -11.79 14.66 -1.23
N LYS A 31 -11.22 14.30 -0.07
CA LYS A 31 -11.08 15.23 1.06
C LYS A 31 -9.97 16.26 0.81
N GLU A 32 -8.95 15.89 0.06
CA GLU A 32 -7.81 16.74 -0.26
C GLU A 32 -8.08 17.59 -1.53
N PRO A 33 -7.32 18.67 -1.76
CA PRO A 33 -7.42 19.44 -3.00
C PRO A 33 -6.80 18.71 -4.22
N THR A 34 -6.24 17.51 -4.04
CA THR A 34 -5.62 16.74 -5.12
C THR A 34 -6.02 15.27 -5.05
N ILE A 35 -6.20 14.66 -6.22
CA ILE A 35 -6.44 13.22 -6.37
C ILE A 35 -5.14 12.40 -6.34
N GLY A 36 -5.31 11.08 -6.27
CA GLY A 36 -4.26 10.07 -6.47
C GLY A 36 -3.88 9.27 -5.24
N GLY A 37 -4.17 9.79 -4.04
CA GLY A 37 -3.84 9.11 -2.78
C GLY A 37 -2.36 8.74 -2.73
N HIS A 38 -2.05 7.45 -2.57
CA HIS A 38 -0.67 6.94 -2.54
C HIS A 38 0.03 6.94 -3.92
N CYS A 39 -0.69 7.09 -5.03
CA CYS A 39 -0.07 7.29 -6.34
C CYS A 39 0.28 8.77 -6.48
N LYS A 40 1.43 9.17 -5.94
CA LYS A 40 1.85 10.57 -5.86
C LYS A 40 3.27 10.73 -6.40
N THR A 41 3.35 11.46 -7.50
CA THR A 41 4.58 11.74 -8.22
C THR A 41 4.89 13.23 -8.17
N LEU A 42 6.15 13.60 -7.94
CA LEU A 42 6.66 14.94 -8.19
C LEU A 42 7.24 14.99 -9.60
N VAL A 43 6.77 15.96 -10.38
CA VAL A 43 7.30 16.26 -11.71
C VAL A 43 7.89 17.66 -11.69
N ASN A 44 9.19 17.80 -11.99
CA ASN A 44 9.85 19.10 -12.08
C ASN A 44 10.89 19.11 -13.19
N GLY A 45 10.71 19.94 -14.23
CA GLY A 45 11.66 20.02 -15.34
C GLY A 45 11.86 18.69 -16.07
N GLY A 46 10.82 17.87 -16.19
CA GLY A 46 10.87 16.52 -16.78
C GLY A 46 11.37 15.41 -15.85
N ASN A 47 11.82 15.77 -14.65
CA ASN A 47 12.25 14.81 -13.64
C ASN A 47 11.06 14.21 -12.89
N VAL A 48 11.06 12.88 -12.76
CA VAL A 48 10.00 12.11 -12.08
C VAL A 48 10.55 11.54 -10.77
N THR A 49 9.88 11.81 -9.66
CA THR A 49 10.22 11.28 -8.33
C THR A 49 8.95 10.81 -7.63
N GLU A 50 8.89 9.54 -7.22
CA GLU A 50 7.72 9.02 -6.51
C GLU A 50 7.80 9.32 -5.02
N VAL A 51 6.73 9.90 -4.49
CA VAL A 51 6.60 10.20 -3.05
C VAL A 51 5.81 9.09 -2.35
N GLY A 52 4.92 8.40 -3.09
CA GLY A 52 4.17 7.26 -2.57
C GLY A 52 4.59 5.96 -3.27
N THR A 53 3.69 5.39 -4.06
CA THR A 53 3.90 4.13 -4.78
C THR A 53 5.01 4.25 -5.82
N VAL A 54 5.99 3.36 -5.75
CA VAL A 54 7.19 3.40 -6.62
C VAL A 54 7.12 2.44 -7.80
N PHE A 55 6.64 1.23 -7.56
CA PHE A 55 6.62 0.15 -8.54
C PHE A 55 5.43 -0.79 -8.30
N ALA A 56 5.20 -1.69 -9.27
CA ALA A 56 4.24 -2.77 -9.17
C ALA A 56 4.87 -4.10 -9.58
N PHE A 57 4.24 -5.20 -9.18
CA PHE A 57 4.50 -6.51 -9.78
C PHE A 57 3.79 -6.61 -11.13
N PRO A 58 4.46 -7.11 -12.18
CA PRO A 58 4.06 -6.88 -13.57
C PRO A 58 2.72 -7.48 -13.98
N GLU A 59 2.27 -8.59 -13.39
CA GLU A 59 1.25 -9.43 -14.04
C GLU A 59 -0.11 -8.76 -14.23
N LEU A 60 -0.70 -8.18 -13.19
CA LEU A 60 -2.11 -7.76 -13.24
C LEU A 60 -2.30 -6.31 -13.68
N ILE A 61 -1.35 -5.41 -13.41
CA ILE A 61 -1.51 -3.98 -13.67
C ILE A 61 -1.30 -3.63 -15.16
N LYS A 62 -0.63 -4.50 -15.93
CA LYS A 62 -0.32 -4.28 -17.34
C LYS A 62 -1.57 -4.08 -18.19
N GLU A 63 -2.64 -4.83 -17.92
CA GLU A 63 -3.92 -4.68 -18.63
C GLU A 63 -4.38 -3.23 -18.58
N LEU A 64 -4.44 -2.66 -17.38
CA LEU A 64 -4.86 -1.27 -17.17
C LEU A 64 -3.89 -0.27 -17.81
N LEU A 65 -2.57 -0.49 -17.70
CA LEU A 65 -1.57 0.41 -18.28
C LEU A 65 -1.66 0.45 -19.82
N ILE A 66 -1.86 -0.71 -20.46
CA ILE A 66 -2.03 -0.81 -21.90
C ILE A 66 -3.32 -0.11 -22.33
N GLU A 67 -4.42 -0.35 -21.62
CA GLU A 67 -5.70 0.29 -21.88
C GLU A 67 -5.61 1.82 -21.80
N LEU A 68 -4.94 2.34 -20.76
CA LEU A 68 -4.73 3.77 -20.55
C LEU A 68 -3.59 4.36 -21.42
N LYS A 69 -2.94 3.54 -22.26
CA LYS A 69 -1.82 3.91 -23.14
C LYS A 69 -0.65 4.55 -22.37
N LEU A 70 -0.38 4.05 -21.18
CA LEU A 70 0.73 4.51 -20.34
C LEU A 70 1.97 3.67 -20.58
N ALA A 71 3.11 4.33 -20.76
CA ALA A 71 4.37 3.64 -20.95
C ALA A 71 4.91 3.12 -19.61
N TYR A 72 5.46 1.91 -19.62
CA TYR A 72 6.12 1.34 -18.46
C TYR A 72 7.46 0.72 -18.85
N THR A 73 8.27 0.43 -17.83
CA THR A 73 9.53 -0.30 -17.96
C THR A 73 9.61 -1.39 -16.90
N GLU A 74 10.32 -2.46 -17.22
CA GLU A 74 10.64 -3.52 -16.27
C GLU A 74 12.15 -3.56 -16.06
N ARG A 75 12.58 -3.34 -14.83
CA ARG A 75 14.01 -3.23 -14.51
C ARG A 75 14.35 -3.87 -13.18
N PHE A 76 15.60 -4.32 -13.09
CA PHE A 76 16.20 -4.78 -11.86
C PHE A 76 16.41 -3.63 -10.89
N THR A 77 16.31 -3.92 -9.59
CA THR A 77 16.58 -2.95 -8.53
C THR A 77 17.82 -3.37 -7.75
N HIS A 78 18.86 -2.54 -7.84
CA HIS A 78 20.02 -2.69 -6.97
C HIS A 78 19.68 -2.17 -5.57
N ARG A 79 20.12 -2.89 -4.54
CA ARG A 79 19.79 -2.64 -3.13
C ARG A 79 21.04 -2.80 -2.29
N ILE A 80 21.27 -1.86 -1.38
CA ILE A 80 22.30 -1.95 -0.36
C ILE A 80 21.63 -2.17 1.00
N PHE A 81 22.29 -2.93 1.87
CA PHE A 81 21.85 -3.13 3.25
C PHE A 81 22.95 -2.64 4.19
N LEU A 82 22.55 -1.87 5.19
CA LEU A 82 23.42 -1.37 6.24
C LEU A 82 23.07 -2.02 7.58
N ASP A 83 24.09 -2.36 8.37
CA ASP A 83 23.93 -2.81 9.75
C ASP A 83 23.73 -1.64 10.75
N ALA A 84 23.78 -1.93 12.05
CA ALA A 84 23.62 -0.94 13.12
C ALA A 84 24.78 0.09 13.18
N HIS A 85 25.89 -0.18 12.52
CA HIS A 85 27.08 0.66 12.45
C HIS A 85 27.26 1.30 11.07
N TYR A 86 26.20 1.28 10.26
CA TYR A 86 26.17 1.78 8.88
C TYR A 86 27.20 1.12 7.96
N GLN A 87 27.64 -0.10 8.27
CA GLN A 87 28.50 -0.87 7.39
C GLN A 87 27.65 -1.65 6.41
N GLN A 88 28.10 -1.71 5.16
CA GLN A 88 27.43 -2.49 4.14
C GLN A 88 27.55 -3.98 4.46
N VAL A 89 26.41 -4.67 4.45
CA VAL A 89 26.29 -6.10 4.68
C VAL A 89 25.49 -6.76 3.56
N GLU A 90 25.62 -8.09 3.44
CA GLU A 90 24.77 -8.86 2.55
C GLU A 90 23.31 -8.84 3.02
N HIS A 91 22.38 -8.97 2.07
CA HIS A 91 20.95 -9.07 2.39
C HIS A 91 20.71 -10.30 3.29
N VAL A 92 21.09 -11.47 2.74
CA VAL A 92 21.22 -12.76 3.40
C VAL A 92 22.68 -13.18 3.19
N PRO A 93 23.40 -13.62 4.24
CA PRO A 93 24.77 -14.10 4.13
C PRO A 93 24.91 -15.22 3.09
N SER A 94 25.98 -15.19 2.31
CA SER A 94 26.24 -16.17 1.24
C SER A 94 26.35 -17.61 1.72
N ASP A 95 26.79 -17.85 2.96
CA ASP A 95 26.84 -19.15 3.62
C ASP A 95 25.46 -19.65 4.11
N GLU A 96 24.47 -18.77 4.22
CA GLU A 96 23.09 -19.12 4.62
C GLU A 96 22.16 -19.41 3.42
N ILE A 97 22.61 -19.22 2.18
CA ILE A 97 21.78 -19.41 0.98
C ILE A 97 21.24 -20.84 0.85
N GLY A 98 22.03 -21.85 1.23
CA GLY A 98 21.58 -23.24 1.25
C GLY A 98 20.43 -23.47 2.23
N GLN A 99 20.52 -22.86 3.42
CA GLN A 99 19.46 -22.90 4.42
C GLN A 99 18.22 -22.15 3.94
N LEU A 100 18.38 -20.98 3.30
CA LEU A 100 17.28 -20.22 2.72
C LEU A 100 16.44 -21.02 1.74
N MET A 101 17.09 -21.77 0.84
CA MET A 101 16.38 -22.61 -0.11
C MET A 101 15.66 -23.79 0.57
N SER A 102 16.24 -24.34 1.64
CA SER A 102 15.60 -25.37 2.46
C SER A 102 14.37 -24.82 3.21
N GLU A 103 14.50 -23.65 3.85
CA GLU A 103 13.40 -22.98 4.55
C GLU A 103 12.27 -22.56 3.59
N LEU A 104 12.60 -22.13 2.37
CA LEU A 104 11.60 -21.82 1.34
C LEU A 104 10.77 -23.05 0.94
N ALA A 105 11.39 -24.23 0.86
CA ALA A 105 10.68 -25.48 0.59
C ALA A 105 9.73 -25.84 1.74
N VAL A 106 10.19 -25.73 2.99
CA VAL A 106 9.35 -25.95 4.19
C VAL A 106 8.17 -24.97 4.22
N LEU A 107 8.43 -23.68 3.98
CA LEU A 107 7.37 -22.66 3.94
C LEU A 107 6.35 -22.98 2.82
N SER A 108 6.82 -23.44 1.66
CA SER A 108 5.94 -23.82 0.54
C SER A 108 5.01 -24.96 0.90
N GLU A 109 5.51 -25.96 1.63
CA GLU A 109 4.69 -27.06 2.14
C GLU A 109 3.64 -26.57 3.14
N HIS A 110 4.04 -25.71 4.09
CA HIS A 110 3.12 -25.16 5.09
C HIS A 110 2.03 -24.29 4.45
N LEU A 111 2.40 -23.43 3.50
CA LEU A 111 1.45 -22.54 2.81
C LEU A 111 0.54 -23.29 1.82
N MET A 112 0.87 -24.52 1.44
CA MET A 112 -0.01 -25.36 0.61
C MET A 112 -1.38 -25.59 1.26
N GLY A 113 -1.41 -25.72 2.59
CA GLY A 113 -2.64 -25.83 3.39
C GLY A 113 -3.48 -24.56 3.42
N TYR A 114 -2.88 -23.42 3.03
CA TYR A 114 -3.54 -22.11 2.98
C TYR A 114 -3.59 -21.54 1.55
N ARG A 115 -3.40 -22.37 0.52
CA ARG A 115 -3.28 -21.92 -0.88
C ARG A 115 -4.47 -21.11 -1.38
N GLU A 116 -5.68 -21.43 -0.91
CA GLU A 116 -6.91 -20.71 -1.30
C GLU A 116 -6.87 -19.29 -0.74
N MET A 117 -6.61 -19.17 0.56
CA MET A 117 -6.40 -17.89 1.24
C MET A 117 -5.30 -17.05 0.57
N VAL A 118 -4.18 -17.66 0.20
CA VAL A 118 -3.08 -16.94 -0.48
C VAL A 118 -3.50 -16.45 -1.87
N ARG A 119 -4.21 -17.28 -2.66
CA ARG A 119 -4.63 -16.97 -4.02
C ARG A 119 -5.77 -15.97 -4.12
N GLU A 120 -6.64 -15.92 -3.12
CA GLU A 120 -7.73 -14.95 -3.10
C GLU A 120 -7.19 -13.52 -3.19
N VAL A 121 -7.89 -12.67 -3.92
CA VAL A 121 -7.47 -11.28 -4.08
C VAL A 121 -7.79 -10.49 -2.82
N THR A 122 -8.96 -10.71 -2.25
CA THR A 122 -9.42 -10.07 -1.01
C THR A 122 -8.90 -10.81 0.22
N TYR A 123 -8.94 -10.14 1.36
CA TYR A 123 -8.86 -10.78 2.66
C TYR A 123 -10.17 -11.52 2.95
N GLY A 124 -10.13 -12.49 3.86
CA GLY A 124 -11.25 -13.35 4.21
C GLY A 124 -11.03 -13.91 5.61
N GLN A 125 -11.53 -15.11 5.89
CA GLN A 125 -11.28 -15.78 7.15
C GLN A 125 -9.78 -15.85 7.47
N ILE A 126 -9.40 -15.40 8.67
CA ILE A 126 -8.04 -15.44 9.18
C ILE A 126 -7.84 -16.78 9.88
N PRO A 127 -6.98 -17.69 9.36
CA PRO A 127 -6.72 -18.95 10.03
C PRO A 127 -6.11 -18.70 11.41
N LYS A 128 -6.58 -19.43 12.43
CA LYS A 128 -6.06 -19.32 13.80
C LYS A 128 -4.54 -19.57 13.88
N ALA A 129 -4.00 -20.41 13.01
CA ALA A 129 -2.55 -20.65 12.95
C ALA A 129 -1.74 -19.45 12.40
N LEU A 130 -2.38 -18.51 11.71
CA LEU A 130 -1.74 -17.35 11.10
C LEU A 130 -2.13 -16.03 11.80
N SER A 131 -2.82 -16.10 12.94
CA SER A 131 -3.25 -14.93 13.73
C SER A 131 -2.14 -14.35 14.61
N MET A 132 -1.06 -15.09 14.83
CA MET A 132 0.10 -14.65 15.59
C MET A 132 1.00 -13.72 14.76
N PRO A 133 1.85 -12.89 15.39
CA PRO A 133 2.85 -12.10 14.68
C PRO A 133 3.73 -12.97 13.77
N LEU A 134 4.15 -12.42 12.63
CA LEU A 134 4.95 -13.13 11.64
C LEU A 134 6.23 -13.70 12.25
N SER A 135 6.95 -12.93 13.08
CA SER A 135 8.19 -13.42 13.70
C SER A 135 7.95 -14.67 14.54
N VAL A 136 6.85 -14.70 15.31
CA VAL A 136 6.50 -15.85 16.14
C VAL A 136 6.23 -17.08 15.27
N TYR A 137 5.52 -16.92 14.15
CA TYR A 137 5.29 -18.00 13.21
C TYR A 137 6.61 -18.51 12.61
N LEU A 138 7.47 -17.60 12.14
CA LEU A 138 8.75 -17.97 11.52
C LEU A 138 9.66 -18.70 12.52
N ASP A 139 9.75 -18.22 13.77
CA ASP A 139 10.54 -18.84 14.84
C ASP A 139 10.03 -20.26 15.16
N GLN A 140 8.71 -20.45 15.30
CA GLN A 140 8.09 -21.76 15.58
C GLN A 140 8.37 -22.80 14.49
N HIS A 141 8.62 -22.35 13.26
CA HIS A 141 8.88 -23.21 12.11
C HIS A 141 10.35 -23.22 11.68
N ASN A 142 11.26 -22.60 12.46
CA ASN A 142 12.69 -22.47 12.16
C ASN A 142 12.98 -21.81 10.80
N LEU A 143 12.24 -20.74 10.47
CA LEU A 143 12.31 -20.02 9.20
C LEU A 143 13.08 -18.69 9.34
N ASN A 144 14.27 -18.76 9.94
CA ASN A 144 15.06 -17.57 10.32
C ASN A 144 15.63 -16.83 9.10
N THR A 145 16.10 -17.55 8.09
CA THR A 145 16.63 -16.93 6.86
C THR A 145 15.51 -16.35 6.00
N ILE A 146 14.32 -16.96 6.01
CA ILE A 146 13.12 -16.37 5.41
C ILE A 146 12.75 -15.04 6.10
N ALA A 147 12.88 -14.96 7.43
CA ALA A 147 12.67 -13.70 8.15
C ALA A 147 13.61 -12.60 7.64
N GLN A 148 14.88 -12.94 7.35
CA GLN A 148 15.85 -11.98 6.80
C GLN A 148 15.46 -11.46 5.40
N VAL A 149 14.76 -12.26 4.59
CA VAL A 149 14.25 -11.83 3.27
C VAL A 149 13.01 -10.96 3.40
N ILE A 150 12.05 -11.36 4.25
CA ILE A 150 10.76 -10.67 4.37
C ILE A 150 10.92 -9.34 5.12
N ALA A 151 11.59 -9.31 6.26
CA ALA A 151 11.59 -8.18 7.18
C ALA A 151 12.02 -6.84 6.54
N PRO A 152 13.09 -6.77 5.73
CA PRO A 152 13.50 -5.51 5.11
C PRO A 152 12.44 -4.92 4.20
N HIS A 153 11.83 -5.74 3.34
CA HIS A 153 10.82 -5.32 2.38
C HIS A 153 9.48 -5.04 3.06
N PHE A 154 9.09 -5.90 4.00
CA PHE A 154 7.84 -5.76 4.75
C PHE A 154 7.79 -4.42 5.49
N SER A 155 8.85 -4.12 6.24
CA SER A 155 8.93 -2.89 7.00
C SER A 155 9.13 -1.65 6.12
N SER A 156 9.99 -1.74 5.11
CA SER A 156 10.27 -0.62 4.21
C SER A 156 9.08 -0.22 3.35
N PHE A 157 8.21 -1.16 2.99
CA PHE A 157 7.01 -0.83 2.22
C PHE A 157 5.85 -0.38 3.11
N GLY A 158 6.11 -0.19 4.41
CA GLY A 158 5.17 0.44 5.30
C GLY A 158 4.14 -0.50 5.93
N PHE A 159 4.32 -1.82 5.78
CA PHE A 159 3.40 -2.82 6.32
C PHE A 159 3.55 -3.01 7.83
N GLY A 160 4.65 -2.58 8.43
CA GLY A 160 4.89 -2.59 9.87
C GLY A 160 6.07 -3.47 10.27
N SER A 161 6.14 -3.82 11.55
CA SER A 161 7.15 -4.73 12.09
C SER A 161 6.67 -6.18 11.99
N ILE A 162 7.57 -7.11 11.64
CA ILE A 162 7.28 -8.55 11.66
C ILE A 162 6.96 -9.07 13.07
N HIS A 163 7.34 -8.33 14.11
CA HIS A 163 7.05 -8.63 15.51
C HIS A 163 5.65 -8.19 15.95
N GLU A 164 4.98 -7.36 15.15
CA GLU A 164 3.66 -6.79 15.47
C GLU A 164 2.57 -7.27 14.52
N VAL A 165 2.90 -7.45 13.23
CA VAL A 165 1.92 -7.79 12.21
C VAL A 165 1.80 -9.30 12.06
N GLN A 166 0.56 -9.76 11.90
CA GLN A 166 0.18 -11.16 11.83
C GLN A 166 0.74 -11.84 10.58
N ALA A 167 1.09 -13.12 10.74
CA ALA A 167 1.53 -13.99 9.64
C ALA A 167 0.52 -14.02 8.48
N TYR A 168 -0.78 -13.93 8.78
CA TYR A 168 -1.84 -13.84 7.77
C TYR A 168 -1.60 -12.72 6.77
N TYR A 169 -1.46 -11.47 7.23
CA TYR A 169 -1.25 -10.35 6.32
C TYR A 169 0.10 -10.42 5.62
N ALA A 170 1.12 -10.87 6.34
CA ALA A 170 2.45 -11.07 5.78
C ALA A 170 2.43 -12.06 4.62
N PHE A 171 1.83 -13.24 4.76
CA PHE A 171 1.78 -14.24 3.69
C PHE A 171 0.77 -13.93 2.58
N LYS A 172 -0.23 -13.08 2.83
CA LYS A 172 -1.01 -12.46 1.75
C LYS A 172 -0.12 -11.60 0.87
N ILE A 173 0.86 -10.89 1.42
CA ILE A 173 1.74 -9.97 0.68
C ILE A 173 2.95 -10.71 0.11
N PHE A 174 3.65 -11.48 0.96
CA PHE A 174 4.85 -12.25 0.72
C PHE A 174 4.51 -13.75 0.70
N ASP A 175 3.76 -14.15 -0.31
CA ASP A 175 3.63 -15.57 -0.63
C ASP A 175 4.95 -16.14 -1.17
N THR A 176 5.02 -17.46 -1.38
CA THR A 176 6.25 -18.12 -1.84
C THR A 176 6.74 -17.57 -3.17
N HIS A 177 5.83 -17.23 -4.09
CA HIS A 177 6.18 -16.62 -5.37
C HIS A 177 6.80 -15.23 -5.22
N THR A 178 6.24 -14.40 -4.33
CA THR A 178 6.75 -13.07 -4.03
C THR A 178 8.10 -13.15 -3.32
N ILE A 179 8.26 -14.09 -2.38
CA ILE A 179 9.55 -14.33 -1.71
C ILE A 179 10.61 -14.76 -2.73
N GLU A 180 10.30 -15.70 -3.62
CA GLU A 180 11.18 -16.11 -4.71
C GLU A 180 11.58 -14.95 -5.61
N THR A 181 10.64 -14.08 -5.96
CA THR A 181 10.88 -12.86 -6.73
C THR A 181 11.91 -11.95 -6.05
N PHE A 182 11.84 -11.82 -4.72
CA PHE A 182 12.83 -11.04 -3.95
C PHE A 182 14.18 -11.72 -3.85
N ILE A 183 14.24 -13.05 -3.75
CA ILE A 183 15.48 -13.84 -3.73
C ILE A 183 16.20 -13.75 -5.09
N LYS A 184 15.46 -13.99 -6.18
CA LYS A 184 15.97 -13.92 -7.56
C LYS A 184 16.27 -12.49 -8.01
N SER A 185 15.75 -11.51 -7.27
CA SER A 185 15.76 -10.09 -7.63
C SER A 185 15.17 -9.86 -9.02
N ASP A 186 13.97 -10.39 -9.29
CA ASP A 186 13.34 -10.21 -10.61
C ASP A 186 13.00 -8.74 -10.91
N LYS A 187 12.67 -8.48 -12.17
CA LYS A 187 12.32 -7.14 -12.64
C LYS A 187 11.02 -6.66 -12.01
N LEU A 188 11.01 -5.38 -11.61
CA LEU A 188 9.83 -4.68 -11.13
C LEU A 188 9.32 -3.72 -12.21
N LEU A 189 8.00 -3.49 -12.23
CA LEU A 189 7.36 -2.60 -13.20
C LEU A 189 7.31 -1.16 -12.67
N TYR A 190 7.76 -0.22 -13.49
CA TYR A 190 7.74 1.23 -13.24
C TYR A 190 6.96 1.94 -14.34
N VAL A 191 6.02 2.80 -13.97
CA VAL A 191 5.35 3.71 -14.92
C VAL A 191 6.32 4.84 -15.27
N LYS A 192 6.56 5.10 -16.56
CA LYS A 192 7.63 6.02 -16.98
C LYS A 192 7.37 7.45 -16.51
N GLU A 193 6.13 7.90 -16.61
CA GLU A 193 5.66 9.22 -16.19
C GLU A 193 5.34 9.28 -14.69
N GLY A 194 5.54 8.17 -13.97
CA GLY A 194 5.17 8.00 -12.57
C GLY A 194 3.72 7.54 -12.36
N THR A 195 3.43 7.00 -11.18
CA THR A 195 2.13 6.47 -10.79
C THR A 195 1.06 7.54 -10.69
N GLY A 196 1.42 8.82 -10.51
CA GLY A 196 0.50 9.95 -10.62
C GLY A 196 -0.16 10.02 -12.01
N ALA A 197 0.59 9.73 -13.09
CA ALA A 197 0.04 9.76 -14.44
C ALA A 197 -1.05 8.70 -14.68
N LEU A 198 -1.03 7.60 -13.92
CA LEU A 198 -2.11 6.60 -13.90
C LEU A 198 -3.43 7.22 -13.43
N ILE A 199 -3.36 8.02 -12.39
CA ILE A 199 -4.51 8.71 -11.80
C ILE A 199 -5.02 9.78 -12.76
N ASP A 200 -4.12 10.58 -13.32
CA ASP A 200 -4.47 11.63 -14.28
C ASP A 200 -5.20 11.03 -15.49
N LYS A 201 -4.71 9.90 -16.01
CA LYS A 201 -5.35 9.17 -17.12
C LYS A 201 -6.72 8.60 -16.77
N LEU A 202 -6.90 8.07 -15.57
CA LEU A 202 -8.21 7.61 -15.10
C LEU A 202 -9.19 8.79 -14.95
N ALA A 203 -8.71 9.95 -14.51
CA ALA A 203 -9.52 11.14 -14.30
C ALA A 203 -10.09 11.71 -15.60
N GLU A 204 -9.40 11.58 -16.73
CA GLU A 204 -9.83 12.08 -18.05
C GLU A 204 -11.23 11.60 -18.47
N SER A 205 -11.67 10.42 -18.00
CA SER A 205 -12.98 9.86 -18.35
C SER A 205 -14.05 10.01 -17.27
N ILE A 206 -13.72 10.50 -16.08
CA ILE A 206 -14.67 10.61 -14.96
C ILE A 206 -15.32 11.99 -14.97
N LYS A 207 -16.65 12.03 -14.94
CA LYS A 207 -17.42 13.27 -15.16
C LYS A 207 -17.62 14.12 -13.91
N ASP A 208 -17.70 13.52 -12.73
CA ASP A 208 -17.95 14.21 -11.46
C ASP A 208 -16.93 13.78 -10.40
N ILE A 209 -15.86 14.59 -10.27
CA ILE A 209 -14.89 14.50 -9.18
C ILE A 209 -14.98 15.76 -8.34
N ARG A 210 -15.15 15.59 -7.03
CA ARG A 210 -15.31 16.65 -6.05
C ARG A 210 -14.09 16.74 -5.16
N TYR A 211 -13.33 17.81 -5.33
CA TYR A 211 -12.06 18.07 -4.64
C TYR A 211 -12.29 18.90 -3.39
N ALA A 212 -11.48 18.68 -2.35
CA ALA A 212 -11.62 19.35 -1.05
C ALA A 212 -13.04 19.24 -0.47
N MET A 213 -13.69 18.09 -0.70
CA MET A 213 -15.05 17.78 -0.28
C MET A 213 -15.04 16.59 0.69
N PRO A 214 -14.57 16.79 1.94
CA PRO A 214 -14.61 15.74 2.95
C PRO A 214 -16.06 15.33 3.22
N VAL A 215 -16.33 14.04 3.10
CA VAL A 215 -17.62 13.47 3.52
C VAL A 215 -17.70 13.48 5.04
N ARG A 216 -18.76 14.09 5.56
CA ARG A 216 -19.02 14.24 7.00
C ARG A 216 -19.95 13.17 7.53
N LYS A 217 -20.91 12.73 6.72
CA LYS A 217 -21.88 11.72 7.12
C LYS A 217 -22.33 10.86 5.93
N ILE A 218 -22.52 9.58 6.18
CA ILE A 218 -23.08 8.59 5.26
C ILE A 218 -24.21 7.87 6.01
N THR A 219 -25.44 8.03 5.57
CA THR A 219 -26.62 7.49 6.26
C THR A 219 -27.46 6.66 5.30
N THR A 220 -27.91 5.49 5.72
CA THR A 220 -28.85 4.69 4.93
C THR A 220 -30.25 5.32 4.96
N SER A 221 -30.93 5.33 3.82
CA SER A 221 -32.26 5.90 3.63
C SER A 221 -33.10 4.95 2.78
N GLY A 222 -33.61 3.90 3.42
CA GLY A 222 -34.23 2.77 2.71
C GLY A 222 -33.18 1.97 1.94
N GLU A 223 -33.41 1.73 0.66
CA GLU A 223 -32.47 1.03 -0.24
C GLU A 223 -31.35 1.93 -0.79
N ARG A 224 -31.39 3.23 -0.48
CA ARG A 224 -30.42 4.21 -0.94
C ARG A 224 -29.55 4.72 0.20
N VAL A 225 -28.49 5.43 -0.15
CA VAL A 225 -27.56 6.04 0.81
C VAL A 225 -27.46 7.53 0.55
N LYS A 226 -27.48 8.29 1.63
CA LYS A 226 -27.32 9.73 1.66
C LYS A 226 -25.88 10.05 2.06
N VAL A 227 -25.20 10.87 1.27
CA VAL A 227 -23.83 11.34 1.52
C VAL A 227 -23.89 12.85 1.76
N LYS A 228 -23.37 13.28 2.90
CA LYS A 228 -23.36 14.68 3.34
C LYS A 228 -21.94 15.22 3.42
N THR A 229 -21.72 16.38 2.83
CA THR A 229 -20.49 17.18 2.94
C THR A 229 -20.76 18.41 3.82
N ASP A 230 -19.79 19.32 3.90
CA ASP A 230 -19.98 20.63 4.54
C ASP A 230 -20.92 21.56 3.73
N TYR A 231 -21.15 21.27 2.45
CA TYR A 231 -21.79 22.19 1.51
C TYR A 231 -23.11 21.67 0.94
N ASP A 232 -23.24 20.34 0.81
CA ASP A 232 -24.40 19.72 0.21
C ASP A 232 -24.68 18.32 0.75
N GLU A 233 -25.80 17.76 0.32
CA GLU A 233 -26.21 16.40 0.61
C GLU A 233 -26.83 15.78 -0.64
N GLN A 234 -26.40 14.57 -0.99
CA GLN A 234 -26.86 13.86 -2.18
C GLN A 234 -27.17 12.41 -1.89
N VAL A 235 -28.07 11.82 -2.70
CA VAL A 235 -28.57 10.46 -2.51
C VAL A 235 -28.13 9.58 -3.67
N TYR A 236 -27.67 8.38 -3.34
CA TYR A 236 -27.06 7.40 -4.24
C TYR A 236 -27.72 6.04 -4.07
N ASP A 237 -27.69 5.22 -5.11
CA ASP A 237 -28.12 3.82 -5.03
C ASP A 237 -27.07 2.98 -4.28
N LYS A 238 -25.78 3.27 -4.49
CA LYS A 238 -24.65 2.62 -3.81
C LYS A 238 -23.58 3.63 -3.39
N VAL A 239 -22.86 3.32 -2.31
CA VAL A 239 -21.68 4.07 -1.84
C VAL A 239 -20.51 3.11 -1.68
N LEU A 240 -19.42 3.36 -2.40
CA LEU A 240 -18.19 2.58 -2.30
C LEU A 240 -17.18 3.32 -1.44
N ILE A 241 -16.65 2.66 -0.41
CA ILE A 241 -15.69 3.26 0.52
C ILE A 241 -14.32 2.67 0.23
N THR A 242 -13.35 3.52 -0.10
CA THR A 242 -12.01 3.07 -0.54
C THR A 242 -10.89 3.37 0.46
N THR A 243 -11.23 3.94 1.60
CA THR A 243 -10.29 4.40 2.62
C THR A 243 -10.88 4.29 4.02
N LYS A 244 -10.01 4.23 5.04
CA LYS A 244 -10.46 4.24 6.44
C LYS A 244 -11.11 5.59 6.73
N LEU A 245 -12.35 5.55 7.20
CA LEU A 245 -13.09 6.72 7.63
C LEU A 245 -13.10 6.81 9.16
N PRO A 246 -13.24 8.01 9.74
CA PRO A 246 -13.59 8.13 11.15
C PRO A 246 -14.88 7.35 11.47
N ASP A 247 -14.94 6.78 12.66
CA ASP A 247 -16.09 6.04 13.19
C ASP A 247 -17.39 6.85 13.23
N THR A 248 -17.29 8.18 13.25
CA THR A 248 -18.44 9.10 13.23
C THR A 248 -19.05 9.35 11.84
N VAL A 249 -18.39 8.92 10.76
CA VAL A 249 -18.84 9.26 9.40
C VAL A 249 -19.95 8.35 8.90
N ILE A 250 -19.92 7.06 9.23
CA ILE A 250 -20.92 6.10 8.75
C ILE A 250 -21.99 5.90 9.83
N GLU A 251 -23.23 6.31 9.57
CA GLU A 251 -24.36 6.08 10.47
C GLU A 251 -24.96 4.70 10.21
N ASP A 252 -24.19 3.68 10.58
CA ASP A 252 -24.57 2.28 10.60
C ASP A 252 -23.74 1.57 11.68
N ASP A 253 -24.41 0.94 12.65
CA ASP A 253 -23.74 0.36 13.83
C ASP A 253 -22.71 -0.70 13.44
N PHE A 254 -23.01 -1.51 12.42
CA PHE A 254 -22.09 -2.54 11.94
C PHE A 254 -20.85 -1.91 11.32
N TYR A 255 -21.00 -0.99 10.36
CA TYR A 255 -19.84 -0.38 9.71
C TYR A 255 -19.03 0.51 10.65
N THR A 256 -19.68 1.14 11.64
CA THR A 256 -19.00 1.88 12.71
C THR A 256 -18.09 0.96 13.50
N ALA A 257 -18.64 -0.15 14.02
CA ALA A 257 -17.88 -1.14 14.78
C ALA A 257 -16.79 -1.82 13.94
N TRP A 258 -17.10 -2.15 12.69
CA TRP A 258 -16.15 -2.74 11.74
C TRP A 258 -14.99 -1.79 11.47
N MET A 259 -15.25 -0.56 11.02
CA MET A 259 -14.22 0.44 10.69
C MET A 259 -13.35 0.81 11.89
N SER A 260 -13.90 0.79 13.10
CA SER A 260 -13.16 1.11 14.34
C SER A 260 -12.04 0.12 14.67
N GLN A 261 -12.13 -1.12 14.18
CA GLN A 261 -11.12 -2.16 14.41
C GLN A 261 -9.94 -2.07 13.44
N LEU A 262 -10.10 -1.40 12.29
CA LEU A 262 -8.98 -1.18 11.37
C LEU A 262 -8.03 -0.18 11.98
N ASP A 263 -6.74 -0.47 11.87
CA ASP A 263 -5.68 0.49 12.12
C ASP A 263 -4.86 0.71 10.84
N THR A 264 -4.13 1.81 10.79
CA THR A 264 -3.23 2.17 9.69
C THR A 264 -1.89 2.56 10.26
N ASN A 265 -0.81 2.22 9.55
CA ASN A 265 0.52 2.63 9.99
C ASN A 265 0.77 4.10 9.61
N PRO A 266 1.11 4.98 10.58
CA PRO A 266 1.54 6.33 10.28
C PRO A 266 2.94 6.27 9.65
N TYR A 267 3.06 6.81 8.44
CA TYR A 267 4.28 6.72 7.63
C TYR A 267 4.61 8.05 7.00
N VAL A 268 5.88 8.43 6.98
CA VAL A 268 6.34 9.70 6.42
C VAL A 268 7.35 9.43 5.32
N THR A 269 7.24 10.20 4.26
CA THR A 269 8.24 10.26 3.20
C THR A 269 8.90 11.62 3.18
N TYR A 270 10.23 11.64 3.20
CA TYR A 270 11.04 12.84 3.06
C TYR A 270 11.82 12.76 1.76
N VAL A 271 11.57 13.71 0.86
CA VAL A 271 12.26 13.77 -0.43
C VAL A 271 13.44 14.73 -0.30
N TYR A 272 14.66 14.22 -0.50
CA TYR A 272 15.87 15.02 -0.49
C TYR A 272 16.50 15.06 -1.88
N GLU A 273 17.11 16.19 -2.21
CA GLU A 273 18.08 16.25 -3.31
C GLU A 273 19.43 15.75 -2.78
N ALA A 274 19.97 14.68 -3.35
CA ALA A 274 21.24 14.08 -2.95
C ALA A 274 22.44 14.80 -3.60
N VAL A 275 23.59 14.76 -2.93
CA VAL A 275 24.87 15.22 -3.50
C VAL A 275 25.43 14.16 -4.45
N ASP A 276 25.40 12.89 -4.03
CA ASP A 276 25.90 11.77 -4.84
C ASP A 276 24.91 11.41 -5.96
N ARG A 277 25.37 11.50 -7.21
CA ARG A 277 24.59 11.15 -8.40
C ARG A 277 24.43 9.63 -8.56
N ASN A 278 25.31 8.83 -7.97
CA ASN A 278 25.35 7.38 -8.11
C ASN A 278 24.75 6.62 -6.93
N LEU A 279 24.14 7.32 -5.97
CA LEU A 279 23.52 6.76 -4.79
C LEU A 279 22.59 5.58 -5.12
N SER A 280 22.66 4.52 -4.33
CA SER A 280 21.82 3.34 -4.48
C SER A 280 20.74 3.31 -3.41
N THR A 281 19.58 2.75 -3.74
CA THR A 281 18.52 2.42 -2.77
C THR A 281 19.11 1.59 -1.63
N THR A 282 18.91 2.05 -0.39
CA THR A 282 19.60 1.51 0.79
C THR A 282 18.64 1.26 1.94
N TYR A 283 18.75 0.10 2.58
CA TYR A 283 17.96 -0.39 3.70
C TYR A 283 18.78 -0.37 4.99
N PHE A 284 18.16 0.03 6.10
CA PHE A 284 18.81 0.07 7.43
C PHE A 284 18.32 -1.12 8.26
N LYS A 285 19.06 -2.24 8.26
CA LYS A 285 18.61 -3.51 8.87
C LYS A 285 18.28 -3.36 10.36
N ALA A 286 19.05 -2.54 11.09
CA ALA A 286 18.82 -2.31 12.51
C ALA A 286 17.56 -1.46 12.82
N ASN A 287 17.00 -0.77 11.83
CA ASN A 287 15.85 0.13 12.01
C ASN A 287 14.52 -0.52 11.63
N LEU A 288 14.53 -1.73 11.07
CA LEU A 288 13.37 -2.37 10.47
C LEU A 288 12.24 -2.56 11.50
N GLY A 289 11.17 -1.79 11.32
CA GLY A 289 9.95 -1.83 12.12
C GLY A 289 9.99 -0.85 13.29
N CYS A 290 11.12 -0.17 13.52
CA CYS A 290 11.25 0.84 14.56
C CYS A 290 10.52 2.13 14.18
N LYS A 291 9.79 2.70 15.14
CA LYS A 291 9.21 4.04 15.02
C LYS A 291 10.31 5.10 15.04
N ASP A 292 10.05 6.20 14.36
CA ASP A 292 10.91 7.39 14.27
C ASP A 292 12.31 7.14 13.68
N LYS A 293 12.54 5.96 13.08
CA LYS A 293 13.78 5.60 12.39
C LYS A 293 13.55 5.42 10.91
N ILE A 294 14.50 5.85 10.10
CA ILE A 294 14.49 5.57 8.66
C ILE A 294 14.58 4.06 8.41
N GLN A 295 13.62 3.53 7.65
CA GLN A 295 13.57 2.12 7.30
C GLN A 295 14.49 1.84 6.10
N PHE A 296 14.31 2.66 5.06
CA PHE A 296 15.12 2.67 3.85
C PHE A 296 14.93 4.00 3.12
N PHE A 297 15.71 4.21 2.05
CA PHE A 297 15.36 5.20 1.03
C PHE A 297 15.42 4.60 -0.37
N HIS A 298 14.56 5.08 -1.26
CA HIS A 298 14.60 4.79 -2.69
C HIS A 298 15.28 5.93 -3.45
N THR A 299 16.10 5.59 -4.46
CA THR A 299 16.83 6.59 -5.25
C THR A 299 16.23 6.77 -6.65
N PHE A 300 16.00 8.02 -7.03
CA PHE A 300 15.57 8.45 -8.36
C PHE A 300 16.71 9.21 -9.04
N LYS A 301 17.46 8.50 -9.88
CA LYS A 301 18.55 9.07 -10.69
C LYS A 301 17.95 9.76 -11.92
N GLN A 302 18.34 11.00 -12.15
CA GLN A 302 17.93 11.81 -13.30
C GLN A 302 19.17 12.32 -14.05
N ALA A 303 18.94 13.08 -15.13
CA ALA A 303 20.04 13.57 -15.97
C ALA A 303 21.06 14.39 -15.16
N GLU A 304 20.62 15.39 -14.38
CA GLU A 304 21.51 16.32 -13.67
C GLU A 304 21.42 16.25 -12.14
N SER A 305 20.49 15.45 -11.61
CA SER A 305 20.19 15.37 -10.19
C SER A 305 19.89 13.95 -9.76
N THR A 306 20.06 13.68 -8.47
CA THR A 306 19.60 12.45 -7.84
C THR A 306 18.75 12.82 -6.65
N PHE A 307 17.56 12.26 -6.57
CA PHE A 307 16.68 12.41 -5.42
C PHE A 307 16.67 11.12 -4.64
N LEU A 308 16.70 11.21 -3.32
CA LEU A 308 16.42 10.08 -2.44
C LEU A 308 15.11 10.36 -1.70
N VAL A 309 14.29 9.34 -1.56
CA VAL A 309 13.03 9.40 -0.83
C VAL A 309 13.19 8.49 0.38
N ALA A 310 13.32 9.08 1.56
CA ALA A 310 13.47 8.38 2.83
C ALA A 310 12.09 8.04 3.40
N TYR A 311 11.94 6.80 3.88
CA TYR A 311 10.69 6.27 4.38
C TYR A 311 10.79 5.89 5.87
N VAL A 312 9.83 6.35 6.68
CA VAL A 312 9.96 6.43 8.14
C VAL A 312 8.60 6.20 8.79
N TYR A 313 8.52 5.35 9.83
CA TYR A 313 7.30 5.26 10.64
C TYR A 313 7.21 6.43 11.62
N GLY A 314 6.02 7.01 11.76
CA GLY A 314 5.76 8.09 12.71
C GLY A 314 4.94 9.22 12.12
N TYR A 315 4.95 10.35 12.82
CA TYR A 315 4.23 11.57 12.43
C TYR A 315 5.21 12.67 12.03
N ASN A 316 4.93 13.31 10.89
CA ASN A 316 5.76 14.35 10.33
C ASN A 316 5.97 15.48 11.36
N SER A 317 7.23 15.77 11.66
CA SER A 317 7.63 16.80 12.61
C SER A 317 9.07 17.23 12.33
N GLU A 318 9.44 18.44 12.79
CA GLU A 318 10.81 18.93 12.67
C GLU A 318 11.81 17.96 13.33
N LYS A 319 11.48 17.45 14.52
CA LYS A 319 12.27 16.46 15.24
C LYS A 319 12.51 15.22 14.38
N LEU A 320 11.46 14.63 13.82
CA LEU A 320 11.57 13.42 13.01
C LEU A 320 12.41 13.66 11.74
N SER A 321 12.20 14.79 11.05
CA SER A 321 13.00 15.14 9.86
C SER A 321 14.49 15.35 10.18
N SER A 322 14.79 15.88 11.38
CA SER A 322 16.16 16.08 11.86
C SER A 322 16.83 14.75 12.20
N GLU A 323 16.14 13.82 12.86
CA GLU A 323 16.65 12.47 13.16
C GLU A 323 16.96 11.68 11.87
N VAL A 324 16.12 11.83 10.84
CA VAL A 324 16.37 11.23 9.52
C VAL A 324 17.62 11.84 8.89
N SER A 325 17.75 13.16 8.90
CA SER A 325 18.91 13.86 8.33
C SER A 325 20.22 13.45 9.04
N GLN A 326 20.21 13.37 10.37
CA GLN A 326 21.35 12.89 11.17
C GLN A 326 21.70 11.44 10.86
N THR A 327 20.71 10.58 10.66
CA THR A 327 20.95 9.17 10.28
C THR A 327 21.58 9.06 8.90
N LEU A 328 21.13 9.86 7.93
CA LEU A 328 21.74 9.92 6.60
C LEU A 328 23.19 10.40 6.69
N GLU A 329 23.47 11.45 7.47
CA GLU A 329 24.83 11.96 7.68
C GLU A 329 25.74 10.93 8.35
N ALA A 330 25.26 10.24 9.40
CA ALA A 330 26.01 9.20 10.09
C ALA A 330 26.32 8.00 9.18
N ALA A 331 25.42 7.69 8.25
CA ALA A 331 25.63 6.72 7.16
C ALA A 331 26.45 7.28 5.98
N GLN A 332 27.05 8.47 6.12
CA GLN A 332 27.85 9.15 5.11
C GLN A 332 27.09 9.52 3.82
N ILE A 333 25.77 9.59 3.88
CA ILE A 333 24.89 9.98 2.76
C ILE A 333 24.66 11.49 2.82
N LYS A 334 25.30 12.21 1.90
CA LYS A 334 25.20 13.67 1.83
C LYS A 334 23.97 14.11 1.03
N VAL A 335 23.13 14.93 1.66
CA VAL A 335 21.98 15.60 1.03
C VAL A 335 22.23 17.10 0.90
N LYS A 336 21.72 17.71 -0.17
CA LYS A 336 21.80 19.15 -0.42
C LYS A 336 20.71 19.91 0.32
N ARG A 337 19.48 19.40 0.27
CA ARG A 337 18.29 20.00 0.88
C ARG A 337 17.14 19.01 0.94
N LEU A 338 16.26 19.22 1.92
CA LEU A 338 14.92 18.65 1.96
C LEU A 338 14.02 19.40 0.97
N VAL A 339 13.32 18.67 0.11
CA VAL A 339 12.47 19.21 -0.96
C VAL A 339 11.01 19.22 -0.51
N THR A 340 10.54 18.12 0.06
CA THR A 340 9.18 18.00 0.61
C THR A 340 9.09 16.87 1.61
N ALA A 341 8.06 16.93 2.46
CA ALA A 341 7.66 15.87 3.36
C ALA A 341 6.18 15.54 3.12
N LYS A 342 5.82 14.25 3.18
CA LYS A 342 4.43 13.82 3.06
C LYS A 342 4.09 12.76 4.10
N GLN A 343 3.06 13.06 4.89
CA GLN A 343 2.41 12.13 5.82
C GLN A 343 1.47 11.20 5.06
N TRP A 344 1.53 9.93 5.43
CA TRP A 344 0.69 8.84 4.95
C TRP A 344 0.10 8.07 6.13
N HIS A 345 -1.02 7.41 5.85
CA HIS A 345 -1.64 6.39 6.70
C HIS A 345 -1.87 5.19 5.79
N ILE A 346 -1.06 4.16 5.95
CA ILE A 346 -0.96 3.06 4.99
C ILE A 346 -1.34 1.74 5.64
N PHE A 347 -1.58 0.75 4.79
CA PHE A 347 -1.84 -0.62 5.20
C PHE A 347 -2.93 -0.72 6.27
N PRO A 348 -4.21 -0.49 5.92
CA PRO A 348 -5.32 -0.77 6.81
C PRO A 348 -5.34 -2.28 7.16
N HIS A 349 -5.27 -2.60 8.44
CA HIS A 349 -5.24 -3.99 8.95
C HIS A 349 -5.74 -4.04 10.39
N LEU A 350 -5.98 -5.26 10.92
CA LEU A 350 -6.32 -5.47 12.32
C LEU A 350 -5.06 -5.60 13.17
N LYS A 351 -5.03 -4.99 14.35
CA LYS A 351 -3.98 -5.24 15.34
C LYS A 351 -4.22 -6.56 16.07
N VAL A 352 -3.14 -7.18 16.58
CA VAL A 352 -3.19 -8.52 17.23
C VAL A 352 -4.22 -8.57 18.37
N HIS A 353 -4.36 -7.50 19.14
CA HIS A 353 -5.30 -7.42 20.26
C HIS A 353 -6.75 -7.08 19.87
N GLN A 354 -6.99 -6.71 18.60
CA GLN A 354 -8.31 -6.38 18.04
C GLN A 354 -8.71 -7.39 16.94
N LEU A 355 -8.05 -8.55 16.88
CA LEU A 355 -8.21 -9.48 15.79
C LEU A 355 -9.51 -10.30 15.94
N SER A 356 -10.49 -10.03 15.07
CA SER A 356 -11.60 -10.94 14.78
C SER A 356 -11.24 -11.81 13.57
N LEU A 357 -11.34 -13.14 13.72
CA LEU A 357 -10.91 -14.08 12.68
C LEU A 357 -11.84 -14.09 11.47
N ASP A 358 -13.09 -13.68 11.65
CA ASP A 358 -14.15 -13.60 10.65
C ASP A 358 -14.39 -12.16 10.16
N TYR A 359 -13.55 -11.20 10.56
CA TYR A 359 -13.74 -9.76 10.33
C TYR A 359 -14.03 -9.40 8.86
N TYR A 360 -13.29 -9.99 7.91
CA TYR A 360 -13.49 -9.73 6.48
C TYR A 360 -14.70 -10.50 5.92
N ASP A 361 -15.01 -11.68 6.46
CA ASP A 361 -16.20 -12.44 6.06
C ASP A 361 -17.49 -11.71 6.44
N GLN A 362 -17.49 -11.03 7.60
CA GLN A 362 -18.63 -10.22 8.06
C GLN A 362 -19.04 -9.15 7.04
N VAL A 363 -18.07 -8.50 6.38
CA VAL A 363 -18.39 -7.51 5.34
C VAL A 363 -18.77 -8.18 4.02
N HIS A 364 -18.12 -9.29 3.65
CA HIS A 364 -18.46 -10.05 2.44
C HIS A 364 -19.87 -10.62 2.46
N GLN A 365 -20.37 -11.03 3.62
CA GLN A 365 -21.75 -11.50 3.82
C GLN A 365 -22.79 -10.39 3.59
N ARG A 366 -22.38 -9.11 3.62
CA ARG A 366 -23.23 -7.94 3.39
C ARG A 366 -23.10 -7.36 1.99
N LYS A 367 -22.74 -8.18 0.98
CA LYS A 367 -22.54 -7.74 -0.42
C LYS A 367 -23.72 -6.96 -1.04
N ASP A 368 -24.95 -7.22 -0.59
CA ASP A 368 -26.16 -6.57 -1.14
C ASP A 368 -26.43 -5.21 -0.46
N HIS A 369 -25.74 -4.91 0.65
CA HIS A 369 -25.89 -3.66 1.37
C HIS A 369 -25.53 -2.45 0.46
N PRO A 370 -26.19 -1.29 0.59
CA PRO A 370 -25.92 -0.18 -0.30
C PRO A 370 -24.60 0.56 -0.01
N ILE A 371 -23.98 0.31 1.15
CA ILE A 371 -22.61 0.76 1.48
C ILE A 371 -21.65 -0.43 1.34
N GLN A 372 -20.59 -0.30 0.54
CA GLN A 372 -19.61 -1.37 0.26
C GLN A 372 -18.16 -0.88 0.42
N PRO A 373 -17.40 -1.40 1.40
CA PRO A 373 -15.95 -1.22 1.45
C PRO A 373 -15.27 -1.96 0.30
N ILE A 374 -14.32 -1.31 -0.37
CA ILE A 374 -13.54 -1.89 -1.48
C ILE A 374 -12.06 -1.48 -1.39
N GLY A 375 -11.23 -2.06 -2.25
CA GLY A 375 -9.84 -1.68 -2.39
C GLY A 375 -9.05 -1.99 -1.12
N ALA A 376 -8.22 -1.04 -0.66
CA ALA A 376 -7.27 -1.28 0.43
C ALA A 376 -7.94 -1.75 1.73
N LEU A 377 -9.22 -1.46 1.95
CA LEU A 377 -9.96 -1.92 3.14
C LEU A 377 -10.19 -3.43 3.20
N ILE A 378 -10.12 -4.13 2.06
CA ILE A 378 -10.43 -5.55 1.95
C ILE A 378 -9.38 -6.33 1.15
N THR A 379 -8.27 -5.71 0.75
CA THR A 379 -7.16 -6.38 0.06
C THR A 379 -5.82 -5.72 0.39
N LYS A 380 -4.72 -6.40 0.05
CA LYS A 380 -3.38 -5.84 0.24
C LYS A 380 -3.14 -4.61 -0.64
N PRO A 381 -2.50 -3.56 -0.12
CA PRO A 381 -2.38 -2.28 -0.82
C PRO A 381 -1.20 -2.29 -1.82
N SER A 382 -1.28 -3.16 -2.82
CA SER A 382 -0.39 -3.19 -3.99
C SER A 382 -1.19 -2.88 -5.25
N LEU A 383 -0.62 -2.12 -6.21
CA LEU A 383 -1.36 -1.70 -7.41
C LEU A 383 -2.05 -2.86 -8.14
N SER A 384 -1.32 -3.94 -8.37
CA SER A 384 -1.80 -5.12 -9.09
C SER A 384 -3.02 -5.77 -8.41
N HIS A 385 -2.98 -5.92 -7.08
CA HIS A 385 -4.09 -6.53 -6.32
C HIS A 385 -5.24 -5.55 -6.08
N LEU A 386 -4.95 -4.27 -5.88
CA LEU A 386 -5.98 -3.24 -5.79
C LEU A 386 -6.77 -3.15 -7.09
N TYR A 387 -6.10 -3.20 -8.25
CA TYR A 387 -6.77 -3.21 -9.55
C TYR A 387 -7.70 -4.42 -9.69
N GLN A 388 -7.18 -5.62 -9.43
CA GLN A 388 -7.98 -6.84 -9.56
C GLN A 388 -9.14 -6.90 -8.56
N SER A 389 -8.91 -6.53 -7.29
CA SER A 389 -9.95 -6.49 -6.26
C SER A 389 -11.06 -5.51 -6.63
N VAL A 390 -10.69 -4.31 -7.06
CA VAL A 390 -11.69 -3.29 -7.46
C VAL A 390 -12.45 -3.74 -8.71
N LYS A 391 -11.78 -4.33 -9.69
CA LYS A 391 -12.42 -4.87 -10.88
C LYS A 391 -13.48 -5.92 -10.51
N GLN A 392 -13.14 -6.88 -9.65
CA GLN A 392 -14.08 -7.88 -9.14
C GLN A 392 -15.25 -7.25 -8.37
N SER A 393 -14.99 -6.26 -7.51
CA SER A 393 -16.05 -5.55 -6.78
C SER A 393 -16.99 -4.80 -7.72
N VAL A 394 -16.47 -4.14 -8.76
CA VAL A 394 -17.30 -3.43 -9.75
C VAL A 394 -18.11 -4.41 -10.60
N GLU A 395 -17.49 -5.49 -11.07
CA GLU A 395 -18.20 -6.53 -11.84
C GLU A 395 -19.37 -7.12 -11.03
N ALA A 396 -19.17 -7.41 -9.74
CA ALA A 396 -20.22 -7.91 -8.86
C ALA A 396 -21.38 -6.92 -8.62
N LEU A 397 -21.15 -5.61 -8.78
CA LEU A 397 -22.19 -4.58 -8.65
C LEU A 397 -23.01 -4.37 -9.93
N LEU A 398 -22.53 -4.88 -11.06
CA LEU A 398 -23.15 -4.71 -12.38
C LEU A 398 -24.02 -5.91 -12.79
N VAL A 399 -23.90 -7.03 -12.07
CA VAL A 399 -24.78 -8.21 -12.17
C VAL A 399 -26.04 -7.96 -11.34
#